data_AF-A0A7S2FQL3-F1
#
_entry.id   AF-A0A7S2FQL3-F1
#
_cell.length_a   1.000
_cell.length_b   1.000
_cell.length_c   1.000
_cell.angle_alpha   90.00
_cell.angle_beta   90.00
_cell.angle_gamma   90.00
#
_symmetry.space_group_name_H-M   'P 1'
#
loop_
_entity.id
_entity.type
_entity.pdbx_description
1 polymer ?
#
loop_
_entity_poly.entity_id
_entity_poly.type
_entity_poly.pdbx_seq_one_letter_code
_entity_poly.pdbx_strand_id
1 'polypeptide(L)'
;AQDPAAAAPTVADVASSAPRKSRSPRRRKKSGATAQEGAKAEASQPAQSTWMLEGSTCGICSKAVVERGGVVCRRQRRSGEVAGCAAGVCWRCMNRAPKETFGKVRTTKAEFASLGADAWWMHEA
;
A
#
# COMPACT_ATOMS: atom_id res chain seq x y z
N ALA A 1 38.47 -40.42 -22.53
CA ALA A 1 37.11 -40.66 -22.01
C ALA A 1 36.34 -39.36 -22.21
N GLN A 2 35.74 -39.10 -23.38
CA GLN A 2 34.48 -39.66 -23.90
C GLN A 2 33.30 -39.49 -22.92
N ASP A 3 32.57 -38.37 -23.10
CA ASP A 3 31.10 -38.21 -23.32
C ASP A 3 30.04 -38.97 -22.48
N PRO A 4 28.74 -38.58 -22.44
CA PRO A 4 28.06 -37.37 -22.96
C PRO A 4 26.87 -36.80 -22.11
N ALA A 5 26.32 -35.66 -22.59
CA ALA A 5 24.90 -35.33 -22.81
C ALA A 5 23.82 -35.20 -21.70
N ALA A 6 22.96 -34.19 -21.97
CA ALA A 6 21.50 -34.12 -21.76
C ALA A 6 20.99 -33.91 -20.32
N ALA A 7 19.94 -33.13 -20.04
CA ALA A 7 18.83 -32.67 -20.87
C ALA A 7 18.24 -31.35 -20.33
N ALA A 8 17.75 -30.52 -21.25
CA ALA A 8 16.74 -29.50 -20.98
C ALA A 8 15.34 -30.12 -21.03
N PRO A 9 14.36 -29.55 -20.31
CA PRO A 9 12.99 -29.42 -20.84
C PRO A 9 12.56 -27.94 -20.84
N THR A 10 12.27 -27.29 -21.98
CA THR A 10 11.03 -27.25 -22.79
C THR A 10 9.73 -26.91 -22.06
N VAL A 11 9.34 -25.64 -22.23
CA VAL A 11 8.02 -24.99 -22.36
C VAL A 11 6.73 -25.69 -21.90
N ALA A 12 5.88 -24.93 -21.20
CA ALA A 12 4.43 -25.00 -21.36
C ALA A 12 3.81 -23.61 -21.13
N ASP A 13 3.47 -22.98 -22.24
CA ASP A 13 2.61 -21.82 -22.40
C ASP A 13 1.18 -22.16 -21.96
N VAL A 14 0.59 -21.35 -21.06
CA VAL A 14 -0.86 -21.32 -20.82
C VAL A 14 -1.32 -19.89 -21.03
N ALA A 15 -1.51 -19.54 -22.30
CA ALA A 15 -2.52 -18.58 -22.70
C ALA A 15 -3.92 -19.19 -22.51
N SER A 16 -4.79 -18.52 -21.76
CA SER A 16 -6.25 -18.70 -21.90
C SER A 16 -7.01 -17.42 -21.58
N SER A 17 -7.50 -16.86 -22.69
CA SER A 17 -8.42 -15.75 -22.88
C SER A 17 -9.74 -15.87 -22.11
N ALA A 18 -10.27 -14.74 -21.62
CA ALA A 18 -11.37 -14.01 -22.28
C ALA A 18 -12.06 -12.99 -21.34
N PRO A 19 -12.52 -11.84 -21.88
CA PRO A 19 -13.19 -10.79 -21.14
C PRO A 19 -14.72 -11.02 -21.06
N ARG A 20 -15.33 -10.67 -19.93
CA ARG A 20 -16.79 -10.72 -19.75
C ARG A 20 -17.37 -9.36 -19.33
N LYS A 21 -17.99 -8.71 -20.32
CA LYS A 21 -19.28 -7.97 -20.30
C LYS A 21 -19.50 -6.89 -19.23
N SER A 22 -19.29 -5.67 -19.68
CA SER A 22 -20.22 -4.53 -19.62
C SER A 22 -21.56 -4.73 -18.89
N ARG A 23 -21.77 -3.95 -17.81
CA ARG A 23 -23.09 -3.52 -17.32
C ARG A 23 -23.06 -2.04 -16.95
N SER A 24 -24.03 -1.33 -17.52
CA SER A 24 -24.25 0.11 -17.61
C SER A 24 -24.49 0.84 -16.27
N PRO A 25 -24.50 2.19 -16.26
CA PRO A 25 -24.41 3.01 -15.07
C PRO A 25 -25.77 3.25 -14.41
N ARG A 26 -25.84 3.05 -13.08
CA ARG A 26 -27.03 3.38 -12.29
C ARG A 26 -26.89 4.79 -11.71
N ARG A 27 -27.45 5.74 -12.44
CA ARG A 27 -27.75 7.11 -12.03
C ARG A 27 -28.61 7.12 -10.76
N ARG A 28 -28.06 7.58 -9.63
CA ARG A 28 -28.84 8.12 -8.51
C ARG A 28 -28.32 9.52 -8.17
N LYS A 29 -29.05 10.49 -8.70
CA LYS A 29 -29.23 11.84 -8.17
C LYS A 29 -29.67 11.73 -6.71
N LYS A 30 -29.09 12.52 -5.79
CA LYS A 30 -29.79 13.57 -5.03
C LYS A 30 -28.93 14.07 -3.87
N SER A 31 -28.52 15.33 -4.06
CA SER A 31 -28.34 16.42 -3.11
C SER A 31 -28.56 16.13 -1.62
N GLY A 32 -27.53 16.44 -0.83
CA GLY A 32 -27.59 16.61 0.61
C GLY A 32 -26.44 17.51 1.06
N ALA A 33 -26.47 18.77 0.63
CA ALA A 33 -25.67 19.82 1.24
C ALA A 33 -26.17 20.01 2.67
N THR A 34 -25.40 19.56 3.65
CA THR A 34 -25.56 20.00 5.03
C THR A 34 -24.26 20.67 5.42
N ALA A 35 -24.32 21.99 5.46
CA ALA A 35 -23.33 22.81 6.11
C ALA A 35 -23.24 22.39 7.58
N GLN A 36 -22.04 22.10 8.05
CA GLN A 36 -21.69 22.23 9.46
C GLN A 36 -20.44 23.09 9.53
N GLU A 37 -20.69 24.39 9.59
CA GLU A 37 -19.80 25.36 10.22
C GLU A 37 -19.83 25.15 11.74
N GLY A 38 -18.64 25.17 12.35
CA GLY A 38 -18.48 25.65 13.72
C GLY A 38 -18.27 24.60 14.80
N ALA A 39 -17.08 23.99 14.84
CA ALA A 39 -16.45 23.67 16.12
C ALA A 39 -14.94 23.84 16.00
N LYS A 40 -14.50 25.04 16.41
CA LYS A 40 -13.13 25.42 16.71
C LYS A 40 -12.62 24.52 17.85
N ALA A 41 -11.89 23.46 17.51
CA ALA A 41 -10.99 22.77 18.43
C ALA A 41 -9.57 22.96 17.89
N GLU A 42 -8.88 23.88 18.54
CA GLU A 42 -7.50 24.26 18.33
C GLU A 42 -6.56 23.09 18.70
N ALA A 43 -5.64 22.82 17.78
CA ALA A 43 -4.28 22.35 18.02
C ALA A 43 -4.05 21.09 18.88
N SER A 44 -4.25 19.93 18.25
CA SER A 44 -3.20 18.90 18.14
C SER A 44 -3.65 17.87 17.11
N GLN A 45 -3.62 18.20 15.82
CA GLN A 45 -3.60 17.14 14.81
C GLN A 45 -2.25 16.44 14.99
N PRO A 46 -2.18 15.18 15.49
CA PRO A 46 -0.90 14.52 15.62
C PRO A 46 -0.34 14.40 14.22
N ALA A 47 0.86 14.95 14.04
CA ALA A 47 1.59 14.91 12.80
C ALA A 47 1.49 13.51 12.18
N GLN A 48 0.83 13.44 11.03
CA GLN A 48 1.27 12.55 9.97
C GLN A 48 1.21 11.05 10.24
N SER A 49 0.04 10.51 10.59
CA SER A 49 -0.17 9.06 10.66
C SER A 49 0.24 8.34 9.35
N THR A 50 1.44 7.75 9.31
CA THR A 50 1.99 6.98 8.16
C THR A 50 1.18 5.72 7.82
N TRP A 51 0.14 5.46 8.61
CA TRP A 51 -0.91 4.50 8.33
C TRP A 51 -1.64 4.81 7.02
N MET A 52 -1.99 3.75 6.28
CA MET A 52 -2.92 3.86 5.18
C MET A 52 -4.33 4.19 5.70
N LEU A 53 -4.99 5.14 5.05
CA LEU A 53 -6.38 5.47 5.30
C LEU A 53 -7.28 4.34 4.82
N GLU A 54 -8.43 4.16 5.48
CA GLU A 54 -9.45 3.21 5.03
C GLU A 54 -9.88 3.52 3.59
N GLY A 55 -10.03 2.46 2.79
CA GLY A 55 -10.38 2.57 1.37
C GLY A 55 -9.20 2.87 0.44
N SER A 56 -8.03 3.21 0.96
CA SER A 56 -6.80 3.36 0.15
C SER A 56 -6.39 2.01 -0.44
N THR A 57 -5.77 2.02 -1.62
CA THR A 57 -5.36 0.80 -2.32
C THR A 57 -3.87 0.51 -2.12
N CYS A 58 -3.53 -0.77 -1.97
CA CYS A 58 -2.13 -1.20 -1.91
C CYS A 58 -1.49 -1.16 -3.31
N GLY A 59 -0.31 -0.57 -3.45
CA GLY A 59 0.41 -0.47 -4.73
C GLY A 59 0.91 -1.79 -5.32
N ILE A 60 0.83 -2.91 -4.58
CA ILE A 60 1.27 -4.23 -5.03
C ILE A 60 0.09 -5.12 -5.39
N CYS A 61 -0.87 -5.28 -4.47
CA CYS A 61 -2.01 -6.17 -4.70
C CYS A 61 -3.28 -5.43 -5.19
N SER A 62 -3.25 -4.09 -5.26
CA SER A 62 -4.36 -3.22 -5.66
C SER A 62 -5.65 -3.38 -4.86
N LYS A 63 -5.60 -4.07 -3.72
CA LYS A 63 -6.75 -4.25 -2.82
C LYS A 63 -6.92 -3.04 -1.94
N ALA A 64 -8.18 -2.66 -1.71
CA ALA A 64 -8.55 -1.67 -0.71
C ALA A 64 -8.18 -2.18 0.69
N VAL A 65 -7.66 -1.26 1.49
CA VAL A 65 -7.14 -1.53 2.81
C VAL A 65 -8.15 -1.03 3.84
N VAL A 66 -8.40 -1.84 4.87
CA VAL A 66 -9.20 -1.42 6.04
C VAL A 66 -8.44 -0.40 6.88
N GLU A 67 -9.09 0.19 7.88
CA GLU A 67 -8.44 1.10 8.82
C GLU A 67 -7.12 0.50 9.38
N ARG A 68 -6.01 1.25 9.24
CA ARG A 68 -4.65 0.83 9.66
C ARG A 68 -4.18 -0.50 9.06
N GLY A 69 -4.71 -0.89 7.91
CA GLY A 69 -4.36 -2.17 7.25
C GLY A 69 -3.05 -2.14 6.44
N GLY A 70 -2.31 -1.04 6.47
CA GLY A 70 -1.03 -0.88 5.79
C GLY A 70 -0.30 0.39 6.18
N VAL A 71 0.87 0.59 5.56
CA VAL A 71 1.73 1.76 5.73
C VAL A 71 2.02 2.44 4.40
N VAL A 72 2.25 3.74 4.46
CA VAL A 72 2.63 4.57 3.33
C VAL A 72 4.14 4.81 3.38
N CYS A 73 4.83 4.70 2.25
CA CYS A 73 6.24 5.06 2.15
C CYS A 73 6.40 6.57 2.26
N ARG A 74 6.65 7.06 3.47
CA ARG A 74 6.92 8.46 3.76
C ARG A 74 7.69 8.64 5.08
N ARG A 75 8.52 9.68 5.12
CA ARG A 75 9.19 10.16 6.32
C ARG A 75 9.22 11.68 6.31
N GLN A 76 8.79 12.29 7.40
CA GLN A 76 9.03 13.71 7.60
C GLN A 76 10.40 13.93 8.21
N ARG A 77 11.13 14.86 7.61
CA ARG A 77 12.42 15.34 8.11
C ARG A 77 12.19 16.44 9.15
N ARG A 78 13.22 16.72 9.97
CA ARG A 78 13.20 17.85 10.93
C ARG A 78 12.92 19.21 10.26
N SER A 79 13.25 19.34 8.98
CA SER A 79 12.95 20.53 8.16
C SER A 79 11.47 20.66 7.81
N GLY A 80 10.63 19.67 8.10
CA GLY A 80 9.24 19.59 7.69
C GLY A 80 9.02 18.98 6.29
N GLU A 81 10.10 18.78 5.53
CA GLU A 81 10.07 18.14 4.21
C GLU A 81 9.66 16.66 4.32
N VAL A 82 8.69 16.25 3.49
CA VAL A 82 8.26 14.86 3.39
C VAL A 82 9.02 14.19 2.25
N ALA A 83 9.77 13.15 2.58
CA ALA A 83 10.48 12.30 1.61
C ALA A 83 9.80 10.93 1.52
N GLY A 84 9.91 10.28 0.35
CA GLY A 84 9.35 8.95 0.07
C GLY A 84 8.55 8.94 -1.23
N CYS A 85 8.16 7.75 -1.68
CA CYS A 85 7.39 7.61 -2.93
C CYS A 85 5.86 7.77 -2.74
N ALA A 86 5.40 7.92 -1.50
CA ALA A 86 3.98 7.95 -1.12
C ALA A 86 3.16 6.69 -1.50
N ALA A 87 3.78 5.61 -1.95
CA ALA A 87 3.09 4.36 -2.24
C ALA A 87 2.65 3.66 -0.94
N GLY A 88 1.41 3.19 -0.91
CA GLY A 88 0.83 2.43 0.19
C GLY A 88 1.04 0.91 0.02
N VAL A 89 1.44 0.24 1.09
CA VAL A 89 1.63 -1.21 1.14
C VAL A 89 0.80 -1.81 2.28
N CYS A 90 -0.07 -2.77 1.97
CA CYS A 90 -0.82 -3.48 2.99
C CYS A 90 0.07 -4.46 3.76
N TRP A 91 -0.26 -4.74 5.02
CA TRP A 91 0.53 -5.65 5.88
C TRP A 91 0.72 -7.05 5.28
N ARG A 92 -0.26 -7.51 4.49
CA ARG A 92 -0.17 -8.81 3.81
C ARG A 92 0.90 -8.81 2.73
N CYS A 93 1.03 -7.73 1.97
CA CYS A 93 2.10 -7.56 0.99
C CYS A 93 3.44 -7.29 1.66
N MET A 94 3.47 -6.47 2.72
CA MET A 94 4.67 -6.19 3.50
C MET A 94 5.34 -7.47 4.01
N ASN A 95 4.55 -8.42 4.53
CA ASN A 95 5.05 -9.69 5.04
C ASN A 95 5.43 -10.70 3.94
N ARG A 96 4.76 -10.65 2.78
CA ARG A 96 4.91 -11.66 1.71
C ARG A 96 5.93 -11.30 0.63
N ALA A 97 6.14 -10.02 0.37
CA ALA A 97 6.99 -9.63 -0.75
C ALA A 97 8.44 -10.12 -0.56
N PRO A 98 9.25 -10.17 -1.62
CA PRO A 98 10.69 -10.40 -1.53
C PRO A 98 11.40 -9.27 -0.77
N LYS A 99 12.53 -9.56 -0.13
CA LYS A 99 13.30 -8.54 0.60
C LYS A 99 13.87 -7.50 -0.36
N GLU A 100 14.15 -7.90 -1.59
CA GLU A 100 14.64 -7.04 -2.65
C GLU A 100 13.66 -5.91 -3.03
N THR A 101 12.34 -6.10 -2.82
CA THR A 101 11.32 -5.11 -3.22
C THR A 101 11.18 -3.93 -2.25
N PHE A 102 11.49 -4.14 -0.97
CA PHE A 102 11.32 -3.10 0.07
C PHE A 102 12.63 -2.68 0.73
N GLY A 103 13.72 -3.39 0.44
CA GLY A 103 14.98 -3.25 1.12
C GLY A 103 15.06 -4.00 2.44
N LYS A 104 16.02 -3.59 3.27
CA LYS A 104 16.30 -4.20 4.58
C LYS A 104 15.26 -3.78 5.63
N VAL A 105 14.64 -2.61 5.45
CA VAL A 105 13.71 -2.02 6.43
C VAL A 105 12.31 -2.61 6.25
N ARG A 106 11.99 -3.59 7.10
CA ARG A 106 10.64 -4.14 7.27
C ARG A 106 10.12 -3.82 8.65
N THR A 107 8.82 -3.61 8.71
CA THR A 107 8.10 -3.43 9.97
C THR A 107 6.86 -4.28 9.97
N THR A 108 6.51 -4.79 11.14
CA THR A 108 5.24 -5.46 11.39
C THR A 108 4.22 -4.46 11.90
N LYS A 109 2.93 -4.80 11.78
CA LYS A 109 1.84 -3.97 12.33
C LYS A 109 2.03 -3.65 13.81
N ALA A 110 2.56 -4.60 14.59
CA ALA A 110 2.77 -4.45 16.03
C ALA A 110 3.92 -3.48 16.34
N GLU A 111 5.06 -3.62 15.65
CA GLU A 111 6.18 -2.69 15.79
C GLU A 111 5.76 -1.28 15.38
N PHE A 112 5.06 -1.15 14.25
CA PHE A 112 4.61 0.14 13.75
C PHE A 112 3.59 0.80 14.68
N ALA A 113 2.70 0.00 15.30
CA ALA A 113 1.79 0.49 16.32
C ALA A 113 2.51 0.94 17.60
N SER A 114 3.60 0.27 17.97
CA SER A 114 4.40 0.63 19.15
C SER A 114 5.17 1.94 18.97
N LEU A 115 5.54 2.28 17.73
CA LEU A 115 6.17 3.57 17.39
C LEU A 115 5.21 4.77 17.52
N GLY A 116 3.91 4.55 17.47
CA GLY A 116 2.91 5.58 17.73
C GLY A 116 2.93 6.74 16.73
N ALA A 117 3.04 7.97 17.24
CA ALA A 117 2.96 9.20 16.44
C ALA A 117 4.21 9.43 15.57
N ASP A 118 5.37 8.95 16.02
CA ASP A 118 6.64 9.09 15.32
C ASP A 118 6.91 7.92 14.34
N ALA A 119 5.90 7.08 14.09
CA ALA A 119 6.04 5.94 13.21
C ALA A 119 6.22 6.38 11.75
N TRP A 120 7.37 6.04 11.17
CA TRP A 120 7.68 6.27 9.76
C TRP A 120 8.22 5.00 9.11
N TRP A 121 7.94 4.84 7.83
CA TRP A 121 8.47 3.74 7.02
C TRP A 121 8.83 4.26 5.64
N MET A 122 9.98 3.82 5.12
CA MET A 122 10.46 4.15 3.79
C MET A 122 11.08 2.90 3.19
N HIS A 123 10.72 2.59 1.94
CA HIS A 123 11.38 1.52 1.22
C HIS A 123 12.78 1.95 0.78
N GLU A 124 13.73 1.03 0.73
CA GLU A 124 15.04 1.25 0.10
C GLU A 124 14.91 0.72 -1.35
N ALA A 125 15.04 1.63 -2.32
CA ALA A 125 14.99 1.34 -3.76
C ALA A 125 16.39 1.10 -4.33
#